data_AF-A0A5K3G0X3-F1
#
_entry.id   AF-A0A5K3G0X3-F1
#
_cell.length_a   1.000
_cell.length_b   1.000
_cell.length_c   1.000
_cell.angle_alpha   90.00
_cell.angle_beta   90.00
_cell.angle_gamma   90.00
#
_symmetry.space_group_name_H-M   'P 1'
#
loop_
_entity.id
_entity.type
_entity.pdbx_description
1 polymer ?
#
loop_
_entity_poly.entity_id
_entity_poly.type
_entity_poly.pdbx_seq_one_letter_code
_entity_poly.pdbx_strand_id
1 'polypeptide(L)'
;MVWSQTTAVGCTIEDCQNSGILRTACIYKPGKFDPPDRPYEKGQSCTKCPTRSACYRNQCENSLITVPTNSSATITSTLQILPSLFLILRSFV
;
A
#
# COMPACT_ATOMS: atom_id res chain seq x y z
N MET A 1 -6.02 -13.43 4.60
CA MET A 1 -6.81 -12.91 5.74
C MET A 1 -8.17 -12.48 5.22
N VAL A 2 -9.27 -12.99 5.77
CA VAL A 2 -10.63 -12.86 5.19
C VAL A 2 -11.69 -12.50 6.23
N TRP A 3 -11.26 -12.04 7.41
CA TRP A 3 -12.16 -11.72 8.50
C TRP A 3 -12.89 -10.41 8.19
N SER A 4 -14.21 -10.46 7.94
CA SER A 4 -14.94 -9.30 7.38
C SER A 4 -15.02 -8.10 8.31
N GLN A 5 -14.78 -8.29 9.61
CA GLN A 5 -14.77 -7.21 10.59
C GLN A 5 -13.42 -6.51 10.70
N THR A 6 -12.35 -7.09 10.16
CA THR A 6 -11.02 -6.47 10.19
C THR A 6 -10.95 -5.34 9.16
N THR A 7 -10.51 -4.16 9.61
CA THR A 7 -10.40 -2.95 8.80
C THR A 7 -8.97 -2.44 8.68
N ALA A 8 -8.04 -2.97 9.46
CA ALA A 8 -6.63 -2.60 9.40
C ALA A 8 -5.71 -3.80 9.66
N VAL A 9 -4.51 -3.73 9.07
CA VAL A 9 -3.42 -4.68 9.24
C VAL A 9 -2.11 -3.92 9.38
N GLY A 10 -1.24 -4.38 10.28
CA GLY A 10 0.16 -3.95 10.35
C GLY A 10 1.07 -5.16 10.30
N CYS A 11 2.15 -5.11 9.54
CA CYS A 11 3.08 -6.22 9.38
C CYS A 11 4.53 -5.77 9.58
N THR A 12 5.39 -6.71 9.98
CA THR A 12 6.84 -6.56 10.04
C THR A 12 7.53 -7.79 9.44
N ILE A 13 8.74 -7.60 8.92
CA ILE A 13 9.58 -8.66 8.37
C ILE A 13 10.98 -8.52 8.97
N GLU A 14 11.50 -9.59 9.57
CA GLU A 14 12.79 -9.56 10.27
C GLU A 14 13.57 -10.86 10.05
N ASP A 15 14.91 -10.77 9.94
CA ASP A 15 15.79 -11.94 10.11
C ASP A 15 16.04 -12.16 11.59
N CYS A 16 15.36 -13.17 12.15
CA CYS A 16 15.56 -13.51 13.54
C CYS A 16 16.87 -14.27 13.71
N GLN A 17 17.76 -13.76 14.57
CA GLN A 17 19.02 -14.41 14.94
C GLN A 17 20.06 -14.49 13.80
N ASN A 18 19.98 -13.64 12.77
CA ASN A 18 20.88 -13.68 11.60
C ASN A 18 20.95 -15.09 10.98
N SER A 19 19.82 -15.77 10.97
CA SER A 19 19.71 -17.13 10.41
C SER A 19 19.70 -17.12 8.88
N GLY A 20 19.57 -15.95 8.25
CA GLY A 20 19.26 -15.80 6.83
C GLY A 20 17.80 -16.10 6.50
N ILE A 21 16.95 -16.40 7.50
CA ILE A 21 15.53 -16.72 7.31
C ILE A 21 14.68 -15.52 7.73
N LEU A 22 14.06 -14.88 6.75
CA LEU A 22 13.11 -13.79 6.98
C LEU A 22 11.80 -14.32 7.55
N ARG A 23 11.38 -13.77 8.68
CA ARG A 23 10.09 -14.06 9.32
C ARG A 23 9.17 -12.87 9.16
N THR A 24 7.95 -13.12 8.73
CA THR A 24 6.90 -12.10 8.60
C THR A 24 5.88 -12.30 9.70
N ALA A 25 5.53 -11.23 10.42
CA ALA A 25 4.45 -11.21 11.38
C ALA A 25 3.45 -10.11 11.02
N CYS A 26 2.15 -10.40 11.08
CA CYS A 26 1.08 -9.44 10.84
C CYS A 26 0.08 -9.45 12.00
N ILE A 27 -0.38 -8.26 12.38
CA ILE A 27 -1.40 -8.02 13.39
C ILE A 27 -2.60 -7.35 12.72
N TYR A 28 -3.79 -7.79 13.10
CA TYR A 28 -5.05 -7.35 12.48
C TYR A 28 -5.95 -6.63 13.49
N LYS A 29 -6.65 -5.59 13.04
CA LYS A 29 -7.56 -4.78 13.87
C LYS A 29 -8.93 -4.59 13.19
N PRO A 30 -10.04 -4.78 13.92
CA PRO A 30 -10.13 -5.58 15.13
C PRO A 30 -9.67 -7.01 14.86
N GLY A 31 -8.91 -7.57 15.80
CA GLY A 31 -8.61 -8.99 15.86
C GLY A 31 -9.58 -9.69 16.80
N LYS A 32 -9.75 -11.00 16.63
CA LYS A 32 -10.40 -11.86 17.61
C LYS A 32 -9.43 -12.95 18.04
N PHE A 33 -9.33 -13.17 19.35
CA PHE A 33 -8.54 -14.25 19.92
C PHE A 33 -9.18 -15.61 19.63
N ASP A 34 -10.51 -15.68 19.73
CA ASP A 34 -11.32 -16.85 19.41
C ASP A 34 -12.29 -16.52 18.25
N PRO A 35 -11.87 -16.71 16.99
CA PRO A 35 -12.72 -16.43 15.85
C PRO A 35 -13.77 -17.55 15.69
N PRO A 36 -15.05 -17.23 15.46
CA PRO A 36 -16.05 -18.24 15.13
C PRO A 36 -15.69 -18.95 13.81
N ASP A 37 -16.30 -20.12 13.60
CA ASP A 37 -16.01 -21.02 12.47
C ASP A 37 -16.01 -20.34 11.09
N ARG A 38 -16.83 -19.29 10.90
CA ARG A 38 -16.92 -18.58 9.63
C ARG A 38 -16.35 -17.17 9.70
N PRO A 39 -15.41 -16.81 8.81
CA PRO A 39 -14.74 -15.52 8.82
C PRO A 39 -15.59 -14.33 8.34
N TYR A 40 -16.73 -14.61 7.71
CA TYR A 40 -17.66 -13.62 7.18
C TYR A 40 -19.06 -14.22 7.05
N GLU A 41 -20.09 -13.39 6.95
CA GLU A 41 -21.44 -13.86 6.69
C GLU A 41 -21.60 -14.27 5.22
N LYS A 42 -22.24 -15.42 4.95
CA LYS A 42 -22.54 -15.84 3.57
C LYS A 42 -23.73 -15.04 3.05
N GLY A 43 -23.56 -14.47 1.86
CA GLY A 43 -24.61 -13.74 1.17
C GLY A 43 -24.09 -13.15 -0.13
N GLN A 44 -24.93 -12.38 -0.81
CA GLN A 44 -24.52 -11.57 -1.95
C GLN A 44 -23.56 -10.47 -1.46
N SER A 45 -22.47 -10.27 -2.21
CA SER A 45 -21.45 -9.26 -1.90
C SER A 45 -22.06 -7.89 -1.60
N CYS A 46 -21.47 -7.19 -0.64
CA CYS A 46 -21.81 -5.81 -0.27
C CYS A 46 -23.24 -5.53 0.25
N THR A 47 -24.12 -6.54 0.34
CA THR A 47 -25.50 -6.35 0.86
C THR A 47 -25.56 -5.93 2.33
N LYS A 48 -24.48 -6.16 3.08
CA LYS A 48 -24.34 -5.79 4.50
C LYS A 48 -23.16 -4.85 4.77
N CYS A 49 -22.75 -4.07 3.78
CA CYS A 49 -21.73 -3.06 4.01
C CYS A 49 -22.23 -1.97 5.00
N PRO A 50 -21.34 -1.38 5.83
CA PRO A 50 -21.70 -0.27 6.71
C PRO A 50 -22.29 0.91 5.93
N THR A 51 -23.14 1.70 6.58
CA THR A 51 -23.68 2.93 5.97
C THR A 51 -22.54 3.85 5.54
N ARG A 52 -22.67 4.51 4.37
CA ARG A 52 -21.66 5.40 3.76
C ARG A 52 -20.36 4.70 3.31
N SER A 53 -20.43 3.41 3.00
CA SER A 53 -19.36 2.70 2.29
C SER A 53 -19.76 2.39 0.85
N ALA A 54 -18.77 2.37 -0.04
CA ALA A 54 -18.92 1.93 -1.42
C ALA A 54 -18.61 0.43 -1.52
N CYS A 55 -19.22 -0.22 -2.51
CA CYS A 55 -18.80 -1.56 -2.91
C CYS A 55 -17.70 -1.44 -3.95
N TYR A 56 -16.47 -1.78 -3.57
CA TYR A 56 -15.33 -1.82 -4.47
C TYR A 56 -14.77 -3.24 -4.53
N ARG A 57 -14.76 -3.85 -5.72
CA ARG A 57 -14.25 -5.22 -5.94
C ARG A 57 -14.80 -6.25 -4.94
N ASN A 58 -16.11 -6.21 -4.69
CA ASN A 58 -16.83 -7.06 -3.73
C ASN A 58 -16.44 -6.85 -2.25
N GLN A 59 -15.83 -5.72 -1.90
CA GLN A 59 -15.48 -5.34 -0.54
C GLN A 59 -16.09 -3.98 -0.18
N CYS A 60 -16.32 -3.76 1.11
CA CYS A 60 -16.80 -2.49 1.63
C CYS A 60 -15.62 -1.53 1.79
N GLU A 61 -15.67 -0.39 1.10
CA GLU A 61 -14.66 0.66 1.18
C GLU A 61 -15.27 1.92 1.79
N ASN A 62 -14.60 2.52 2.77
CA ASN A 62 -15.08 3.76 3.38
C ASN A 62 -14.93 4.92 2.38
N SER A 63 -16.04 5.49 1.91
CA SER A 63 -16.06 6.56 0.91
C SER A 63 -15.57 7.93 1.43
N LEU A 64 -14.92 8.02 2.60
CA LEU A 64 -14.62 9.29 3.28
C LEU A 64 -13.14 9.66 3.36
N ILE A 65 -12.24 8.95 2.69
CA ILE A 65 -10.84 9.40 2.59
C ILE A 65 -10.54 9.82 1.16
N THR A 66 -10.93 11.05 0.82
CA THR A 66 -10.13 11.82 -0.14
C THR A 66 -8.76 12.03 0.51
N VAL A 67 -7.87 11.05 0.39
CA VAL A 67 -6.45 11.31 0.62
C VAL A 67 -6.10 12.38 -0.41
N PRO A 68 -5.63 13.58 -0.03
CA PRO A 68 -5.05 14.46 -1.01
C PRO A 68 -3.83 13.72 -1.56
N THR A 69 -4.00 13.08 -2.71
CA THR A 69 -2.90 12.55 -3.50
C THR A 69 -2.08 13.77 -3.94
N ASN A 70 -1.07 14.13 -3.18
CA ASN A 70 0.00 14.99 -3.66
C ASN A 70 0.74 14.21 -4.75
N SER A 71 0.22 14.28 -5.98
CA SER A 71 0.92 13.85 -7.18
C SER A 71 2.09 14.81 -7.41
N SER A 72 3.21 14.59 -6.73
CA SER A 72 4.49 15.18 -7.14
C SER A 72 5.08 14.30 -8.23
N ALA A 73 4.70 14.57 -9.48
CA ALA A 73 5.38 14.06 -10.65
C ALA A 73 5.61 15.20 -11.64
N THR A 74 6.62 16.04 -11.37
CA THR A 74 7.20 16.91 -12.39
C THR A 74 8.46 16.23 -12.90
N ILE A 75 8.31 15.37 -13.90
CA ILE A 75 9.44 14.87 -14.69
C ILE A 75 9.53 15.78 -15.92
N THR A 76 10.23 16.91 -15.81
CA THR A 76 10.62 17.69 -16.99
C THR A 76 11.86 17.04 -17.60
N SER A 77 11.62 16.05 -18.45
CA SER A 77 12.63 15.47 -19.32
C SER A 77 12.63 16.22 -20.64
N THR A 78 13.60 17.11 -20.86
CA THR A 78 14.02 17.49 -22.21
C THR A 78 15.52 17.30 -22.34
N LEU A 79 15.87 16.12 -22.85
CA LEU A 79 17.16 15.80 -23.42
C LEU A 79 17.34 16.63 -24.70
N GLN A 80 18.14 17.71 -24.65
CA GLN A 80 18.73 18.31 -25.84
C GLN A 80 20.25 18.14 -25.74
N ILE A 81 20.73 17.07 -26.34
CA ILE A 81 22.14 16.83 -26.61
C ILE A 81 22.57 17.77 -27.76
N LEU A 82 23.54 18.65 -27.50
CA LEU A 82 24.65 18.97 -28.43
C LEU A 82 25.71 19.82 -27.68
N PRO A 83 27.00 19.79 -28.05
CA PRO A 83 27.97 18.81 -27.59
C PRO A 83 29.23 19.49 -26.96
N SER A 84 29.82 18.83 -25.98
CA SER A 84 31.27 18.54 -25.82
C SER A 84 32.40 19.55 -26.17
N LEU A 85 32.20 20.86 -26.40
CA LEU A 85 33.31 21.71 -26.91
C LEU A 85 33.71 22.95 -26.09
N PHE A 86 32.97 23.39 -25.06
CA PHE A 86 33.29 24.67 -24.39
C PHE A 86 34.01 24.59 -23.03
N LEU A 87 34.33 23.41 -22.50
CA LEU A 87 34.98 23.28 -21.19
C LEU A 87 36.42 22.74 -21.21
N ILE A 88 36.93 22.28 -22.36
CA ILE A 88 38.36 21.93 -22.50
C ILE A 88 39.24 23.20 -22.54
N LEU A 89 38.68 24.37 -22.85
CA LEU A 89 39.43 25.63 -22.96
C LEU A 89 39.66 26.40 -21.64
N ARG A 90 39.39 25.78 -20.48
CA ARG A 90 39.77 26.35 -19.16
C ARG A 90 40.76 25.49 -18.37
N SER A 91 41.27 24.41 -18.96
CA SER A 91 42.25 23.52 -18.30
C SER A 91 43.61 23.48 -19.01
N PHE A 92 43.84 24.31 -20.02
CA PHE A 92 45.17 24.52 -20.60
C PHE A 92 45.52 26.01 -20.48
N VAL A 93 46.42 26.30 -19.53
CA VAL A 93 47.37 27.43 -19.44
C VAL A 93 46.81 28.85 -19.51
#